data_AF-A0A841BEB7-F1
#
_entry.id   AF-A0A841BEB7-F1
#
_cell.length_a   1.000
_cell.length_b   1.000
_cell.length_c   1.000
_cell.angle_alpha   90.00
_cell.angle_beta   90.00
_cell.angle_gamma   90.00
#
_symmetry.space_group_name_H-M   'P 1'
#
loop_
_entity.id
_entity.type
_entity.pdbx_description
1 polymer ?
#
loop_
_entity_poly.entity_id
_entity_poly.type
_entity_poly.pdbx_seq_one_letter_code
_entity_poly.pdbx_strand_id
1 'polypeptide(L)'
;MTQDVRGEIRAFIGAKFPSLSFTDEQDIFALGFVNSLFAMELVMFIEKAFATRIPNEDLKLDNFRTVTRMTELVERRTAAAAH
;
A
#
# COMPACT_ATOMS: atom_id res chain seq x y z
N MET A 1 12.87 10.08 -12.75
CA MET A 1 11.96 8.95 -12.95
C MET A 1 10.77 9.19 -12.04
N THR A 2 9.59 9.43 -12.60
CA THR A 2 8.34 9.53 -11.82
C THR A 2 8.15 8.21 -11.07
N GLN A 3 8.13 8.26 -9.73
CA GLN A 3 7.93 7.08 -8.92
C GLN A 3 6.52 6.55 -9.19
N ASP A 4 6.40 5.35 -9.79
CA ASP A 4 5.11 4.72 -10.04
C ASP A 4 4.67 3.99 -8.77
N VAL A 5 4.05 4.74 -7.87
CA VAL A 5 3.59 4.25 -6.56
C VAL A 5 2.70 3.02 -6.70
N ARG A 6 1.76 3.06 -7.66
CA ARG A 6 0.81 1.99 -7.93
C ARG A 6 1.52 0.70 -8.34
N GLY A 7 2.46 0.79 -9.26
CA GLY A 7 3.24 -0.32 -9.77
C GLY A 7 4.10 -0.98 -8.69
N GLU A 8 4.75 -0.20 -7.85
CA GLU A 8 5.55 -0.68 -6.70
C GLU A 8 4.68 -1.49 -5.71
N ILE A 9 3.52 -0.95 -5.33
CA ILE A 9 2.59 -1.63 -4.42
C ILE A 9 2.08 -2.92 -5.05
N ARG A 10 1.68 -2.88 -6.33
CA ARG A 10 1.17 -4.05 -7.04
C ARG A 10 2.25 -5.12 -7.19
N ALA A 11 3.49 -4.73 -7.48
CA ALA A 11 4.63 -5.64 -7.56
C ALA A 11 4.91 -6.29 -6.20
N PHE A 12 4.85 -5.54 -5.10
CA PHE A 12 5.03 -6.07 -3.75
C PHE A 12 3.96 -7.12 -3.40
N ILE A 13 2.68 -6.80 -3.64
CA ILE A 13 1.57 -7.73 -3.39
C ILE A 13 1.68 -8.95 -4.29
N GLY A 14 1.94 -8.78 -5.59
CA GLY A 14 2.10 -9.87 -6.54
C GLY A 14 3.30 -10.77 -6.24
N ALA A 15 4.40 -10.22 -5.73
CA ALA A 15 5.56 -11.01 -5.31
C ALA A 15 5.24 -11.90 -4.09
N LYS A 16 4.38 -11.43 -3.18
CA LYS A 16 3.94 -12.18 -2.00
C LYS A 16 2.80 -13.15 -2.31
N PHE A 17 1.94 -12.79 -3.26
CA PHE A 17 0.77 -13.56 -3.68
C PHE A 17 0.71 -13.69 -5.22
N PRO A 18 1.57 -14.52 -5.82
CA PRO A 18 1.63 -14.65 -7.29
C PRO A 18 0.35 -15.25 -7.89
N SER A 19 -0.41 -16.01 -7.10
CA SER A 19 -1.69 -16.62 -7.49
C SER A 19 -2.89 -15.69 -7.31
N LEU A 20 -2.69 -14.51 -6.70
CA LEU A 20 -3.76 -13.56 -6.43
C LEU A 20 -3.99 -12.70 -7.67
N SER A 21 -5.16 -12.86 -8.30
CA SER A 21 -5.63 -11.93 -9.32
C SER A 21 -6.55 -10.91 -8.66
N PHE A 22 -6.15 -9.64 -8.66
CA PHE A 22 -6.89 -8.55 -8.05
C PHE A 22 -6.81 -7.28 -8.90
N THR A 23 -7.82 -6.42 -8.79
CA THR A 23 -7.79 -5.08 -9.39
C THR A 23 -7.37 -4.02 -8.36
N ASP A 24 -7.01 -2.83 -8.84
CA ASP A 24 -6.52 -1.77 -7.97
C ASP A 24 -7.58 -1.26 -6.98
N GLU A 25 -8.86 -1.48 -7.29
CA GLU A 25 -10.02 -1.13 -6.48
C GLU A 25 -10.55 -2.30 -5.62
N GLN A 26 -9.92 -3.48 -5.75
CA GLN A 26 -10.37 -4.66 -5.04
C GLN A 26 -9.81 -4.72 -3.62
N ASP A 27 -10.67 -5.10 -2.68
CA ASP A 27 -10.27 -5.29 -1.28
C ASP A 27 -9.48 -6.59 -1.11
N ILE A 28 -8.15 -6.47 -1.00
CA ILE A 28 -7.25 -7.61 -0.87
C ILE A 28 -7.38 -8.34 0.48
N PHE A 29 -7.88 -7.65 1.52
CA PHE A 29 -8.14 -8.24 2.82
C PHE A 29 -9.43 -9.05 2.81
N ALA A 30 -10.46 -8.57 2.11
CA ALA A 30 -11.71 -9.31 1.94
C ALA A 30 -11.53 -10.61 1.15
N LEU A 31 -10.50 -10.69 0.30
CA LEU A 31 -10.16 -11.92 -0.43
C LEU A 31 -9.60 -13.03 0.47
N GLY A 32 -9.25 -12.73 1.73
CA GLY A 32 -8.78 -13.73 2.71
C GLY A 32 -7.33 -14.20 2.52
N PHE A 33 -6.62 -13.67 1.52
CA PHE A 33 -5.19 -13.93 1.32
C PHE A 33 -4.32 -13.03 2.21
N VAL A 34 -4.87 -11.90 2.66
CA VAL A 34 -4.12 -10.86 3.38
C VAL A 34 -4.59 -10.76 4.84
N ASN A 35 -3.62 -10.80 5.76
CA ASN A 35 -3.83 -10.74 7.21
C ASN A 35 -3.22 -9.48 7.84
N SER A 36 -3.52 -9.22 9.11
CA SER A 36 -2.98 -8.07 9.87
C SER A 36 -1.45 -8.01 9.90
N LEU A 37 -0.76 -9.16 9.83
CA LEU A 37 0.70 -9.19 9.74
C LEU A 37 1.21 -8.64 8.41
N PHE A 38 0.56 -9.00 7.31
CA PHE A 38 0.90 -8.47 6.00
C PHE A 38 0.62 -6.97 5.92
N ALA A 39 -0.43 -6.47 6.59
CA ALA A 39 -0.68 -5.03 6.69
C ALA A 39 0.53 -4.29 7.26
N MET A 40 1.16 -4.84 8.31
CA MET A 40 2.37 -4.25 8.90
C MET A 40 3.57 -4.34 7.95
N GLU A 41 3.74 -5.45 7.20
CA GLU A 41 4.76 -5.55 6.16
C GLU A 41 4.58 -4.51 5.06
N LEU A 42 3.33 -4.29 4.63
CA LEU A 42 2.95 -3.32 3.61
C LEU A 42 3.25 -1.89 4.08
N VAL A 43 2.91 -1.55 5.33
CA VAL A 43 3.27 -0.26 5.95
C VAL A 43 4.78 -0.07 5.93
N MET A 44 5.55 -1.05 6.42
CA MET A 44 7.01 -0.97 6.43
C MET A 44 7.61 -0.85 5.03
N PHE A 45 7.02 -1.54 4.04
CA PHE A 45 7.42 -1.42 2.63
C PHE A 45 7.20 0.00 2.13
N ILE A 46 6.00 0.55 2.33
CA ILE A 46 5.65 1.91 1.89
C ILE A 46 6.56 2.95 2.55
N GLU A 47 6.75 2.88 3.86
CA GLU A 47 7.60 3.83 4.59
C GLU A 47 9.04 3.80 4.05
N LYS A 48 9.58 2.61 3.77
CA LYS A 48 10.94 2.44 3.24
C LYS A 48 11.06 2.83 1.76
N ALA A 49 10.11 2.41 0.92
CA ALA A 49 10.16 2.63 -0.52
C ALA A 49 10.03 4.11 -0.88
N PHE A 50 9.16 4.82 -0.17
CA PHE A 50 8.86 6.23 -0.46
C PHE A 50 9.51 7.21 0.52
N ALA A 51 10.32 6.71 1.47
CA ALA A 51 10.91 7.51 2.55
C ALA A 51 9.88 8.37 3.29
N THR A 52 8.67 7.84 3.47
CA THR A 52 7.56 8.50 4.17
C THR A 52 7.32 7.87 5.53
N ARG A 53 6.57 8.57 6.40
CA ARG A 53 6.13 8.03 7.68
C ARG A 53 4.61 7.96 7.69
N ILE A 54 4.06 6.80 8.07
CA ILE A 54 2.62 6.63 8.22
C ILE A 54 2.26 6.82 9.69
N PRO A 55 1.50 7.88 10.04
CA PRO A 55 1.07 8.09 11.41
C PRO A 55 -0.01 7.07 11.82
N ASN A 56 -0.14 6.83 13.13
CA ASN A 56 -1.10 5.86 13.68
C ASN A 56 -2.55 6.14 13.26
N GLU A 57 -2.92 7.39 13.00
CA GLU A 57 -4.24 7.77 12.50
C GLU A 57 -4.57 7.18 11.13
N ASP A 58 -3.54 6.94 10.30
CA ASP A 58 -3.62 6.35 8.98
C ASP A 58 -3.35 4.86 8.96
N LEU A 59 -2.92 4.27 10.09
CA LEU A 59 -2.80 2.82 10.29
C LEU A 59 -4.19 2.15 10.43
N LYS A 60 -5.13 2.54 9.58
CA LYS A 60 -6.46 1.98 9.48
C LYS A 60 -6.52 1.08 8.28
N LEU A 61 -7.12 -0.11 8.46
CA LEU A 61 -7.31 -1.09 7.41
C LEU A 61 -7.87 -0.46 6.12
N ASP A 62 -8.81 0.50 6.25
CA ASP A 62 -9.43 1.21 5.11
C ASP A 62 -8.41 1.81 4.12
N ASN A 63 -7.29 2.35 4.63
CA ASN A 63 -6.23 2.93 3.81
C ASN A 63 -5.39 1.88 3.08
N PHE A 64 -5.45 0.61 3.51
CA PHE A 64 -4.66 -0.50 2.96
C PHE A 64 -5.52 -1.53 2.23
N ARG A 65 -6.85 -1.36 2.17
CA ARG A 65 -7.74 -2.34 1.53
C ARG A 65 -7.49 -2.52 0.05
N THR A 66 -7.22 -1.42 -0.66
CA THR A 66 -7.10 -1.42 -2.12
C THR A 66 -5.82 -0.70 -2.55
N VAL A 67 -5.27 -1.07 -3.70
CA VAL A 67 -4.05 -0.42 -4.22
C VAL A 67 -4.30 1.07 -4.45
N THR A 68 -5.50 1.44 -4.89
CA THR A 68 -5.88 2.85 -5.07
C THR A 68 -5.76 3.63 -3.77
N ARG A 69 -6.31 3.12 -2.65
CA ARG A 69 -6.23 3.81 -1.35
C ARG A 69 -4.79 3.93 -0.84
N MET A 70 -3.99 2.87 -1.00
CA MET A 70 -2.57 2.90 -0.64
C MET A 70 -1.81 3.91 -1.50
N THR A 71 -2.12 3.99 -2.79
CA THR A 71 -1.50 4.94 -3.72
C THR A 71 -1.83 6.38 -3.29
N GLU A 72 -3.11 6.68 -3.05
CA GLU A 72 -3.54 8.00 -2.57
C GLU A 72 -2.90 8.38 -1.23
N LEU A 73 -2.75 7.40 -0.32
CA LEU A 73 -2.07 7.60 0.96
C LEU A 73 -0.61 8.02 0.75
N VAL A 74 0.13 7.29 -0.09
CA VAL A 74 1.54 7.60 -0.41
C VAL A 74 1.66 8.93 -1.12
N GLU A 75 0.81 9.23 -2.10
CA GLU A 75 0.81 10.50 -2.83
C GLU A 75 0.56 11.66 -1.88
N ARG A 76 -0.41 11.54 -0.96
CA ARG A 76 -0.66 12.55 0.07
C ARG A 76 0.53 12.75 0.99
N ARG A 77 1.20 11.68 1.39
CA ARG A 77 2.34 11.72 2.33
C ARG A 77 3.61 12.25 1.67
N THR A 78 3.86 11.89 0.41
CA THR A 78 4.99 12.41 -0.37
C THR A 78 4.78 13.87 -0.79
N ALA A 79 3.56 14.27 -1.15
CA ALA A 79 3.22 15.67 -1.44
C ALA A 79 3.34 16.56 -0.19
N ALA A 80 2.89 16.09 0.98
CA ALA A 80 3.02 16.82 2.24
C ALA A 80 4.48 16.97 2.72
N ALA A 81 5.37 16.06 2.34
CA ALA A 81 6.79 16.13 2.66
C ALA A 81 7.59 17.06 1.73
N ALA A 82 7.00 17.48 0.60
CA ALA A 82 7.61 18.37 -0.38
C ALA A 82 7.32 19.87 -0.13
N HIS A 83 6.61 20.20 0.95
CA HIS A 83 6.29 21.56 1.41
C HIS A 83 6.99 21.88 2.72
#